data_AF-A0A933U8F9-F1
#
_entry.id   AF-A0A933U8F9-F1
#
_cell.length_a   1.000
_cell.length_b   1.000
_cell.length_c   1.000
_cell.angle_alpha   90.00
_cell.angle_beta   90.00
_cell.angle_gamma   90.00
#
_symmetry.space_group_name_H-M   'P 1'
#
loop_
_entity.id
_entity.type
_entity.pdbx_description
1 polymer ?
#
loop_
_entity_poly.entity_id
_entity_poly.type
_entity_poly.pdbx_seq_one_letter_code
_entity_poly.pdbx_strand_id
1 'polypeptide(L)'
;MSANTITARTLIEQVMRDGRSIADEYPTVFGACASGGLVTVEEAGELRAACAIQPRDLVAGAARLRIGLVGSVVTDPAHQNQGWGTRLLAAAEDALRQDGCVLALLWADDRGFYARRGWREIGCERDFIVSRENVDALPAATDCRAANEGDACSIHALYLLHDRRVERLELETAELLHCPGMEVLVHEERGRVDAYACLGRGRDLPNVVHEWGGASDGVLRLLRAHVERRTARGIDDELYVMAPGAHGEVQGRIALAGVPSAVGVLGMGKLLDAEGLARACAEVLGPRGVVRARAVDRGQVEFRGPRGLCVVTHDALLDIAVAARGERGAARELALALGVEVRDLPMNPFVWGLDSI
;
A
#
# COMPACT_ATOMS: atom_id res chain seq x y z
N MET A 1 -5.31 14.52 -22.46
CA MET A 1 -4.46 13.29 -22.49
C MET A 1 -3.71 13.23 -23.82
N SER A 2 -2.46 12.77 -23.82
CA SER A 2 -1.69 12.61 -25.06
C SER A 2 -2.16 11.38 -25.85
N ALA A 3 -1.89 11.31 -27.16
CA ALA A 3 -2.21 10.14 -27.97
C ALA A 3 -1.53 8.85 -27.45
N ASN A 4 -0.31 8.97 -26.90
CA ASN A 4 0.41 7.82 -26.34
C ASN A 4 -0.26 7.28 -25.05
N THR A 5 -0.78 8.19 -24.21
CA THR A 5 -1.53 7.82 -23.00
C THR A 5 -2.79 7.03 -23.32
N ILE A 6 -3.50 7.38 -24.40
CA ILE A 6 -4.71 6.68 -24.85
C ILE A 6 -4.34 5.27 -25.30
N THR A 7 -3.33 5.12 -26.16
CA THR A 7 -2.88 3.81 -26.65
C THR A 7 -2.41 2.89 -25.52
N ALA A 8 -1.67 3.43 -24.55
CA ALA A 8 -1.20 2.68 -23.38
C ALA A 8 -2.34 2.17 -22.51
N ARG A 9 -3.33 3.03 -22.21
CA ARG A 9 -4.53 2.64 -21.47
C ARG A 9 -5.33 1.57 -22.21
N THR A 10 -5.50 1.72 -23.52
CA THR A 10 -6.21 0.71 -24.33
C THR A 10 -5.53 -0.65 -24.26
N LEU A 11 -4.19 -0.71 -24.32
CA LEU A 11 -3.46 -1.97 -24.15
C LEU A 11 -3.69 -2.58 -22.76
N ILE A 12 -3.63 -1.77 -21.69
CA ILE A 12 -3.91 -2.22 -20.32
C ILE A 12 -5.33 -2.79 -20.20
N GLU A 13 -6.34 -2.05 -20.68
CA GLU A 13 -7.74 -2.46 -20.64
C GLU A 13 -7.98 -3.75 -21.42
N GLN A 14 -7.38 -3.90 -22.60
CA GLN A 14 -7.44 -5.14 -23.39
C GLN A 14 -6.88 -6.35 -22.66
N VAL A 15 -5.71 -6.20 -22.03
CA VAL A 15 -5.01 -7.32 -21.38
C VAL A 15 -5.62 -7.67 -20.01
N MET A 16 -6.02 -6.68 -19.21
CA MET A 16 -6.41 -6.90 -17.81
C MET A 16 -7.92 -6.94 -17.57
N ARG A 17 -8.71 -6.36 -18.47
CA ARG A 17 -10.15 -6.15 -18.29
C ARG A 17 -10.98 -6.57 -19.51
N ASP A 18 -10.40 -7.35 -20.42
CA ASP A 18 -11.04 -7.80 -21.66
C ASP A 18 -11.60 -6.62 -22.50
N GLY A 19 -10.89 -5.48 -22.48
CA GLY A 19 -11.27 -4.24 -23.15
C GLY A 19 -12.28 -3.37 -22.40
N ARG A 20 -12.74 -3.77 -21.21
CA ARG A 20 -13.55 -2.90 -20.34
C ARG A 20 -12.68 -1.81 -19.72
N SER A 21 -13.29 -0.67 -19.43
CA SER A 21 -12.54 0.44 -18.88
C SER A 21 -12.09 0.20 -17.45
N ILE A 22 -10.87 0.64 -17.13
CA ILE A 22 -10.26 0.53 -15.81
C ILE A 22 -10.17 1.88 -15.08
N ALA A 23 -10.48 3.00 -15.76
CA ALA A 23 -10.19 4.32 -15.21
C ALA A 23 -11.00 4.68 -13.96
N ASP A 24 -12.24 4.22 -13.88
CA ASP A 24 -13.10 4.46 -12.73
C ASP A 24 -12.65 3.64 -11.51
N GLU A 25 -11.90 2.55 -11.72
CA GLU A 25 -11.28 1.76 -10.64
C GLU A 25 -10.04 2.46 -10.06
N TYR A 26 -9.30 3.23 -10.87
CA TYR A 26 -8.07 3.93 -10.46
C TYR A 26 -8.04 5.40 -10.93
N PRO A 27 -8.91 6.26 -10.35
CA PRO A 27 -9.02 7.66 -10.76
C PRO A 27 -7.71 8.45 -10.55
N THR A 28 -6.89 8.04 -9.58
CA THR A 28 -5.59 8.68 -9.29
C THR A 28 -4.52 8.42 -10.35
N VAL A 29 -4.72 7.44 -11.24
CA VAL A 29 -3.85 7.11 -12.38
C VAL A 29 -4.45 7.58 -13.70
N PHE A 30 -5.74 7.30 -13.93
CA PHE A 30 -6.38 7.48 -15.24
C PHE A 30 -7.40 8.63 -15.30
N GLY A 31 -7.69 9.26 -14.17
CA GLY A 31 -8.61 10.39 -14.05
C GLY A 31 -8.05 11.69 -14.61
N ALA A 32 -8.90 12.71 -14.72
CA ALA A 32 -8.53 14.01 -15.28
C ALA A 32 -7.52 14.78 -14.41
N CYS A 33 -7.57 14.56 -13.10
CA CYS A 33 -6.69 15.15 -12.10
C CYS A 33 -5.68 14.14 -11.54
N ALA A 34 -5.42 13.06 -12.28
CA ALA A 34 -4.49 12.01 -11.89
C ALA A 34 -3.09 12.57 -11.59
N SER A 35 -2.51 12.08 -10.51
CA SER A 35 -1.13 12.35 -10.12
C SER A 35 -0.20 11.15 -10.41
N GLY A 36 -0.77 10.02 -10.87
CA GLY A 36 -0.05 8.93 -11.50
C GLY A 36 0.25 9.18 -12.98
N GLY A 37 1.01 8.27 -13.58
CA GLY A 37 1.41 8.32 -14.98
C GLY A 37 1.53 6.94 -15.61
N LEU A 38 1.72 6.91 -16.93
CA LEU A 38 1.96 5.69 -17.68
C LEU A 38 3.38 5.66 -18.22
N VAL A 39 4.01 4.50 -18.10
CA VAL A 39 5.31 4.20 -18.72
C VAL A 39 5.06 3.22 -19.85
N THR A 40 5.66 3.49 -21.00
CA THR A 40 5.52 2.67 -22.21
C THR A 40 6.88 2.23 -22.73
N VAL A 41 6.89 1.09 -23.41
CA VAL A 41 8.03 0.66 -24.24
C VAL A 41 7.51 0.39 -25.64
N GLU A 42 8.19 1.00 -26.61
CA GLU A 42 7.83 0.95 -28.03
C GLU A 42 8.96 0.32 -28.86
N GLU A 43 8.61 -0.29 -29.98
CA GLU A 43 9.55 -0.74 -30.99
C GLU A 43 9.03 -0.36 -32.38
N ALA A 44 9.87 0.29 -33.18
CA ALA A 44 9.49 0.78 -34.52
C ALA A 44 8.23 1.67 -34.52
N GLY A 45 7.98 2.40 -33.43
CA GLY A 45 6.80 3.26 -33.25
C GLY A 45 5.52 2.52 -32.83
N GLU A 46 5.60 1.22 -32.54
CA GLU A 46 4.50 0.42 -32.03
C GLU A 46 4.66 0.13 -30.53
N LEU A 47 3.58 0.31 -29.78
CA LEU A 47 3.55 0.01 -28.35
C LEU A 47 3.67 -1.50 -28.11
N ARG A 48 4.62 -1.91 -27.26
CA ARG A 48 4.85 -3.33 -26.91
C ARG A 48 4.48 -3.67 -25.47
N ALA A 49 4.64 -2.71 -24.56
CA ALA A 49 4.36 -2.90 -23.14
C ALA A 49 4.04 -1.58 -22.45
N ALA A 50 3.22 -1.63 -21.41
CA ALA A 50 2.84 -0.46 -20.62
C ALA A 50 2.67 -0.82 -19.14
N CYS A 51 2.86 0.14 -18.25
CA CYS A 51 2.45 0.05 -16.85
C CYS A 51 2.03 1.41 -16.30
N ALA A 52 1.29 1.39 -15.20
CA ALA A 52 1.01 2.55 -14.39
C ALA A 52 2.10 2.73 -13.33
N ILE A 53 2.50 3.98 -13.10
CA ILE A 53 3.35 4.38 -11.98
C ILE A 53 2.68 5.51 -11.21
N GLN A 54 2.90 5.55 -9.90
CA GLN A 54 2.32 6.58 -9.05
C GLN A 54 3.27 6.95 -7.90
N PRO A 55 4.05 8.03 -8.06
CA PRO A 55 4.85 8.59 -6.99
C PRO A 55 3.96 9.10 -5.85
N ARG A 56 4.30 8.76 -4.61
CA ARG A 56 3.55 9.08 -3.39
C ARG A 56 4.46 9.37 -2.22
N ASP A 57 4.01 10.25 -1.34
CA ASP A 57 4.63 10.44 -0.03
C ASP A 57 3.92 9.49 0.95
N LEU A 58 4.69 8.61 1.59
CA LEU A 58 4.21 7.64 2.56
C LEU A 58 4.65 8.07 3.95
N VAL A 59 3.71 8.12 4.88
CA VAL A 59 3.95 8.25 6.31
C VAL A 59 4.06 6.84 6.91
N ALA A 60 5.13 6.58 7.66
CA ALA A 60 5.33 5.33 8.40
C ALA A 60 5.84 5.64 9.81
N GLY A 61 4.92 5.94 10.72
CA GLY A 61 5.25 6.42 12.06
C GLY A 61 6.02 7.74 12.00
N ALA A 62 7.26 7.74 12.47
CA ALA A 62 8.13 8.92 12.44
C ALA A 62 8.78 9.17 11.06
N ALA A 63 8.74 8.19 10.15
CA ALA A 63 9.36 8.31 8.84
C ALA A 63 8.40 8.87 7.79
N ARG A 64 8.96 9.61 6.83
CA ARG A 64 8.31 9.99 5.58
C ARG A 64 9.17 9.52 4.42
N LEU A 65 8.59 8.76 3.50
CA LEU A 65 9.27 8.17 2.36
C LEU A 65 8.58 8.58 1.07
N ARG A 66 9.34 9.10 0.10
CA ARG A 66 8.86 9.19 -1.28
C ARG A 66 8.95 7.80 -1.91
N ILE A 67 7.83 7.19 -2.25
CA ILE A 67 7.76 5.86 -2.86
C ILE A 67 7.09 5.92 -4.23
N GLY A 68 7.36 4.95 -5.09
CA GLY A 68 6.66 4.77 -6.35
C GLY A 68 5.81 3.52 -6.31
N LEU A 69 4.49 3.65 -6.48
CA LEU A 69 3.66 2.48 -6.73
C LEU A 69 3.79 2.09 -8.20
N VAL A 70 3.86 0.79 -8.48
CA VAL A 70 3.85 0.24 -9.84
C VAL A 70 2.69 -0.75 -9.97
N GLY A 71 1.91 -0.61 -11.03
CA GLY A 71 0.70 -1.40 -11.24
C GLY A 71 0.36 -1.53 -12.72
N SER A 72 -0.68 -2.29 -13.01
CA SER A 72 -1.16 -2.48 -14.38
C SER A 72 -0.07 -2.88 -15.40
N VAL A 73 0.87 -3.75 -15.00
CA VAL A 73 2.03 -4.13 -15.82
C VAL A 73 1.60 -5.11 -16.91
N VAL A 74 1.63 -4.67 -18.17
CA VAL A 74 1.19 -5.47 -19.32
C VAL A 74 2.23 -5.48 -20.43
N THR A 75 2.30 -6.61 -21.13
CA THR A 75 2.98 -6.76 -22.42
C THR A 75 1.95 -7.24 -23.43
N ASP A 76 1.98 -6.70 -24.64
CA ASP A 76 1.16 -7.17 -25.75
C ASP A 76 1.25 -8.71 -25.85
N PRO A 77 0.11 -9.43 -25.78
CA PRO A 77 0.07 -10.89 -25.87
C PRO A 77 0.85 -11.47 -27.06
N ALA A 78 0.87 -10.77 -28.22
CA ALA A 78 1.60 -11.21 -29.41
C ALA A 78 3.13 -11.09 -29.28
N HIS A 79 3.62 -10.37 -28.27
CA HIS A 79 5.03 -10.03 -28.10
C HIS A 79 5.62 -10.56 -26.77
N GLN A 80 4.90 -11.40 -26.03
CA GLN A 80 5.37 -11.94 -24.76
C GLN A 80 6.65 -12.79 -24.89
N ASN A 81 7.37 -12.95 -23.77
CA ASN A 81 8.63 -13.72 -23.67
C ASN A 81 9.81 -13.17 -24.50
N GLN A 82 9.73 -11.93 -24.97
CA GLN A 82 10.80 -11.26 -25.73
C GLN A 82 11.57 -10.21 -24.92
N GLY A 83 11.34 -10.14 -23.61
CA GLY A 83 12.04 -9.22 -22.70
C GLY A 83 11.38 -7.86 -22.52
N TRP A 84 10.23 -7.58 -23.14
CA TRP A 84 9.51 -6.31 -23.02
C TRP A 84 9.16 -5.95 -21.58
N GLY A 85 8.61 -6.89 -20.80
CA GLY A 85 8.33 -6.65 -19.38
C GLY A 85 9.57 -6.28 -18.56
N THR A 86 10.76 -6.81 -18.90
CA THR A 86 12.02 -6.39 -18.26
C THR A 86 12.37 -4.95 -18.60
N ARG A 87 12.30 -4.59 -19.89
CA ARG A 87 12.60 -3.23 -20.37
C ARG A 87 11.62 -2.22 -19.77
N LEU A 88 10.35 -2.60 -19.67
CA LEU A 88 9.31 -1.78 -19.08
C LEU A 88 9.57 -1.52 -17.59
N LEU A 89 9.86 -2.55 -16.80
CA LEU A 89 10.16 -2.35 -15.38
C LEU A 89 11.41 -1.49 -15.17
N ALA A 90 12.46 -1.68 -15.98
CA ALA A 90 13.64 -0.82 -15.92
C ALA A 90 13.30 0.65 -16.20
N ALA A 91 12.48 0.92 -17.22
CA ALA A 91 12.02 2.26 -17.54
C ALA A 91 11.14 2.87 -16.42
N ALA A 92 10.27 2.05 -15.80
CA ALA A 92 9.45 2.49 -14.68
C ALA A 92 10.28 2.80 -13.44
N GLU A 93 11.26 1.96 -13.10
CA GLU A 93 12.21 2.21 -12.02
C GLU A 93 13.01 3.49 -12.26
N ASP A 94 13.45 3.75 -13.49
CA ASP A 94 14.20 4.98 -13.84
C ASP A 94 13.33 6.23 -13.74
N ALA A 95 12.07 6.17 -14.19
CA ALA A 95 11.12 7.27 -14.02
C ALA A 95 10.87 7.57 -12.53
N LEU A 96 10.65 6.55 -11.72
CA LEU A 96 10.44 6.71 -10.28
C LEU A 96 11.69 7.25 -9.55
N ARG A 97 12.90 6.85 -9.98
CA ARG A 97 14.16 7.43 -9.48
C ARG A 97 14.24 8.93 -9.79
N GLN A 98 13.87 9.33 -11.00
CA GLN A 98 13.85 10.74 -11.41
C GLN A 98 12.85 11.57 -10.58
N ASP A 99 11.75 10.96 -10.16
CA ASP A 99 10.76 11.56 -9.25
C ASP A 99 11.18 11.51 -7.75
N GLY A 100 12.42 11.10 -7.46
CA GLY A 100 12.99 11.10 -6.12
C GLY A 100 12.49 9.97 -5.22
N CYS A 101 11.88 8.92 -5.79
CA CYS A 101 11.41 7.77 -5.00
C CYS A 101 12.59 6.96 -4.47
N VAL A 102 12.55 6.62 -3.17
CA VAL A 102 13.58 5.77 -2.53
C VAL A 102 13.28 4.28 -2.68
N LEU A 103 12.00 3.93 -2.82
CA LEU A 103 11.49 2.58 -3.01
C LEU A 103 10.42 2.57 -4.10
N ALA A 104 10.35 1.49 -4.87
CA ALA A 104 9.14 1.13 -5.60
C ALA A 104 8.41 -0.03 -4.90
N LEU A 105 7.08 -0.08 -5.01
CA LEU A 105 6.21 -1.08 -4.38
C LEU A 105 5.12 -1.53 -5.37
N LEU A 106 4.82 -2.83 -5.38
CA LEU A 106 3.73 -3.41 -6.16
C LEU A 106 3.17 -4.69 -5.50
N TRP A 107 2.01 -5.12 -5.97
CA TRP A 107 1.41 -6.42 -5.66
C TRP A 107 1.55 -7.34 -6.88
N ALA A 108 2.12 -8.52 -6.67
CA ALA A 108 2.54 -9.41 -7.76
C ALA A 108 1.74 -10.72 -7.79
N ASP A 109 1.09 -10.99 -8.92
CA ASP A 109 0.56 -12.32 -9.25
C ASP A 109 1.70 -13.32 -9.50
N ASP A 110 2.62 -12.99 -10.43
CA ASP A 110 3.85 -13.78 -10.66
C ASP A 110 5.03 -13.18 -9.87
N ARG A 111 5.15 -13.58 -8.60
CA ARG A 111 6.28 -13.17 -7.73
C ARG A 111 7.65 -13.52 -8.33
N GLY A 112 7.74 -14.64 -9.06
CA GLY A 112 8.99 -15.11 -9.65
C GLY A 112 9.50 -14.18 -10.75
N PHE A 113 8.61 -13.60 -11.55
CA PHE A 113 8.95 -12.59 -12.54
C PHE A 113 9.64 -11.37 -11.90
N TYR A 114 9.07 -10.82 -10.83
CA TYR A 114 9.65 -9.67 -10.15
C TYR A 114 10.93 -10.02 -9.37
N ALA A 115 10.95 -11.17 -8.70
CA ALA A 115 12.10 -11.62 -7.91
C ALA A 115 13.39 -11.75 -8.75
N ARG A 116 13.30 -12.31 -9.96
CA ARG A 116 14.45 -12.39 -10.90
C ARG A 116 15.02 -11.02 -11.32
N ARG A 117 14.27 -9.93 -11.06
CA ARG A 117 14.65 -8.55 -11.36
C ARG A 117 15.01 -7.77 -10.09
N GLY A 118 15.22 -8.47 -8.97
CA GLY A 118 15.66 -7.88 -7.71
C GLY A 118 14.57 -7.15 -6.93
N TRP A 119 13.30 -7.46 -7.18
CA TRP A 119 12.21 -7.12 -6.28
C TRP A 119 12.14 -8.16 -5.16
N ARG A 120 11.76 -7.75 -3.95
CA ARG A 120 11.73 -8.63 -2.77
C ARG A 120 10.44 -8.43 -2.00
N GLU A 121 9.99 -9.45 -1.29
CA GLU A 121 8.89 -9.27 -0.33
C GLU A 121 9.30 -8.24 0.73
N ILE A 122 8.44 -7.26 0.99
CA ILE A 122 8.66 -6.21 1.99
C ILE A 122 7.37 -5.91 2.77
N GLY A 123 7.54 -5.25 3.91
CA GLY A 123 6.45 -4.78 4.74
C GLY A 123 5.66 -5.90 5.41
N CYS A 124 4.65 -5.50 6.16
CA CYS A 124 3.86 -6.39 7.00
C CYS A 124 2.41 -5.95 7.00
N GLU A 125 1.53 -6.90 6.77
CA GLU A 125 0.09 -6.74 6.89
C GLU A 125 -0.48 -7.85 7.76
N ARG A 126 -1.67 -7.61 8.28
CA ARG A 126 -2.44 -8.61 9.01
C ARG A 126 -3.84 -8.66 8.43
N ASP A 127 -4.24 -9.85 8.00
CA ASP A 127 -5.57 -10.09 7.45
C ASP A 127 -6.39 -10.84 8.48
N PHE A 128 -7.59 -10.34 8.76
CA PHE A 128 -8.58 -11.00 9.61
C PHE A 128 -9.70 -11.58 8.77
N ILE A 129 -10.28 -12.71 9.21
CA ILE A 129 -11.40 -13.36 8.55
C ILE A 129 -12.64 -13.20 9.42
N VAL A 130 -13.48 -12.21 9.10
CA VAL A 130 -14.77 -12.01 9.77
C VAL A 130 -15.84 -12.78 9.00
N SER A 131 -16.51 -13.70 9.67
CA SER A 131 -17.51 -14.59 9.09
C SER A 131 -18.78 -14.58 9.91
N ARG A 132 -19.87 -15.18 9.40
CA ARG A 132 -21.12 -15.34 10.16
C ARG A 132 -20.92 -16.08 11.48
N GLU A 133 -19.91 -16.96 11.56
CA GLU A 133 -19.64 -17.77 12.74
C GLU A 133 -19.01 -16.98 13.88
N ASN A 134 -18.29 -15.89 13.58
CA ASN A 134 -17.59 -15.07 14.57
C ASN A 134 -18.10 -13.63 14.69
N VAL A 135 -18.99 -13.20 13.80
CA VAL A 135 -19.49 -11.81 13.76
C VAL A 135 -20.24 -11.41 15.04
N ASP A 136 -20.87 -12.35 15.73
CA ASP A 136 -21.59 -12.07 16.98
C ASP A 136 -20.67 -11.70 18.15
N ALA A 137 -19.37 -11.96 18.04
CA ALA A 137 -18.36 -11.48 18.99
C ALA A 137 -18.05 -9.98 18.81
N LEU A 138 -18.49 -9.36 17.70
CA LEU A 138 -18.35 -7.93 17.44
C LEU A 138 -19.59 -7.15 17.94
N PRO A 139 -19.44 -5.87 18.34
CA PRO A 139 -20.57 -5.04 18.77
C PRO A 139 -21.64 -4.93 17.68
N ALA A 140 -22.92 -4.89 18.10
CA ALA A 140 -24.07 -4.79 17.21
C ALA A 140 -23.95 -3.62 16.22
N ALA A 141 -24.42 -3.80 14.98
CA ALA A 141 -24.35 -2.80 13.91
C ALA A 141 -25.37 -1.65 14.08
N THR A 142 -25.44 -1.05 15.26
CA THR A 142 -26.23 0.17 15.51
C THR A 142 -25.51 1.39 14.94
N ASP A 143 -26.28 2.38 14.51
CA ASP A 143 -25.77 3.68 14.05
C ASP A 143 -24.82 3.61 12.83
N CYS A 144 -24.88 2.50 12.08
CA CYS A 144 -24.16 2.29 10.84
C CYS A 144 -25.07 2.59 9.62
N ARG A 145 -24.59 3.42 8.70
CA ARG A 145 -25.28 3.71 7.43
C ARG A 145 -24.34 3.67 6.23
N ALA A 146 -24.91 3.64 5.02
CA ALA A 146 -24.12 3.86 3.82
C ALA A 146 -23.59 5.31 3.82
N ALA A 147 -22.36 5.49 3.35
CA ALA A 147 -21.81 6.81 3.11
C ALA A 147 -22.56 7.52 1.96
N ASN A 148 -22.63 8.84 2.01
CA ASN A 148 -23.07 9.70 0.93
C ASN A 148 -21.98 10.73 0.60
N GLU A 149 -22.15 11.50 -0.48
CA GLU A 149 -21.17 12.49 -0.94
C GLU A 149 -20.75 13.50 0.14
N GLY A 150 -21.67 13.85 1.06
CA GLY A 150 -21.41 14.78 2.16
C GLY A 150 -20.46 14.23 3.24
N ASP A 151 -20.18 12.93 3.25
CA ASP A 151 -19.30 12.30 4.23
C ASP A 151 -17.81 12.37 3.85
N ALA A 152 -17.47 12.73 2.60
CA ALA A 152 -16.11 12.67 2.07
C ALA A 152 -15.09 13.45 2.93
N CYS A 153 -15.45 14.66 3.38
CA CYS A 153 -14.59 15.48 4.25
C CYS A 153 -14.35 14.80 5.61
N SER A 154 -15.38 14.20 6.20
CA SER A 154 -15.27 13.51 7.49
C SER A 154 -14.42 12.24 7.37
N ILE A 155 -14.64 11.46 6.31
CA ILE A 155 -13.85 10.26 6.01
C ILE A 155 -12.38 10.64 5.80
N HIS A 156 -12.11 11.70 5.03
CA HIS A 156 -10.75 12.19 4.83
C HIS A 156 -10.08 12.62 6.15
N ALA A 157 -10.80 13.33 7.02
CA ALA A 157 -10.29 13.73 8.32
C ALA A 157 -9.94 12.51 9.20
N LEU A 158 -10.74 11.46 9.17
CA LEU A 158 -10.45 10.20 9.87
C LEU A 158 -9.24 9.46 9.26
N TYR A 159 -9.11 9.45 7.93
CA TYR A 159 -7.97 8.87 7.22
C TYR A 159 -6.64 9.53 7.62
N LEU A 160 -6.62 10.86 7.78
CA LEU A 160 -5.41 11.58 8.20
C LEU A 160 -4.91 11.20 9.60
N LEU A 161 -5.73 10.54 10.42
CA LEU A 161 -5.33 10.02 11.74
C LEU A 161 -4.44 8.77 11.65
N HIS A 162 -4.38 8.10 10.50
CA HIS A 162 -3.48 6.97 10.32
C HIS A 162 -2.03 7.42 10.36
N ASP A 163 -1.24 6.84 11.27
CA ASP A 163 0.21 7.04 11.35
C ASP A 163 0.98 6.26 10.27
N ARG A 164 0.28 5.41 9.52
CA ARG A 164 0.76 4.67 8.35
C ARG A 164 -0.23 4.87 7.22
N ARG A 165 0.13 5.70 6.26
CA ARG A 165 -0.74 6.07 5.14
C ARG A 165 0.04 6.68 3.99
N VAL A 166 -0.60 6.74 2.84
CA VAL A 166 -0.18 7.62 1.76
C VAL A 166 -0.71 9.04 2.05
N GLU A 167 0.04 10.08 1.73
CA GLU A 167 -0.51 11.42 1.73
C GLU A 167 -1.36 11.59 0.46
N ARG A 168 -2.64 11.92 0.66
CA ARG A 168 -3.59 12.22 -0.41
C ARG A 168 -4.40 13.46 -0.07
N LEU A 169 -4.93 14.12 -1.08
CA LEU A 169 -5.82 15.27 -0.92
C LEU A 169 -7.25 14.83 -0.57
N GLU A 170 -8.03 15.75 -0.01
CA GLU A 170 -9.46 15.54 0.24
C GLU A 170 -10.21 15.22 -1.05
N LEU A 171 -9.91 15.96 -2.13
CA LEU A 171 -10.51 15.70 -3.45
C LEU A 171 -10.16 14.31 -3.98
N GLU A 172 -8.94 13.83 -3.79
CA GLU A 172 -8.57 12.45 -4.15
C GLU A 172 -9.37 11.44 -3.33
N THR A 173 -9.58 11.70 -2.03
CA THR A 173 -10.45 10.85 -1.19
C THR A 173 -11.88 10.83 -1.72
N ALA A 174 -12.43 11.99 -2.07
CA ALA A 174 -13.77 12.06 -2.64
C ALA A 174 -13.88 11.26 -3.95
N GLU A 175 -12.92 11.37 -4.86
CA GLU A 175 -12.91 10.57 -6.11
C GLU A 175 -12.80 9.07 -5.83
N LEU A 176 -11.88 8.66 -4.95
CA LEU A 176 -11.66 7.26 -4.59
C LEU A 176 -12.87 6.59 -3.95
N LEU A 177 -13.68 7.34 -3.19
CA LEU A 177 -14.92 6.82 -2.58
C LEU A 177 -15.99 6.44 -3.60
N HIS A 178 -15.85 6.85 -4.86
CA HIS A 178 -16.76 6.50 -5.95
C HIS A 178 -16.28 5.31 -6.79
N CYS A 179 -15.17 4.65 -6.43
CA CYS A 179 -14.68 3.47 -7.16
C CYS A 179 -15.79 2.41 -7.29
N PRO A 180 -15.99 1.82 -8.49
CA PRO A 180 -17.07 0.88 -8.74
C PRO A 180 -16.90 -0.41 -7.93
N GLY A 181 -18.02 -1.03 -7.56
CA GLY A 181 -18.02 -2.28 -6.79
C GLY A 181 -17.63 -2.12 -5.32
N MET A 182 -17.57 -0.88 -4.81
CA MET A 182 -17.28 -0.59 -3.41
C MET A 182 -18.55 -0.22 -2.63
N GLU A 183 -18.69 -0.80 -1.43
CA GLU A 183 -19.64 -0.40 -0.41
C GLU A 183 -18.88 0.33 0.70
N VAL A 184 -19.20 1.60 0.91
CA VAL A 184 -18.64 2.41 2.00
C VAL A 184 -19.69 2.59 3.08
N LEU A 185 -19.35 2.20 4.30
CA LEU A 185 -20.18 2.44 5.49
C LEU A 185 -19.53 3.45 6.41
N VAL A 186 -20.36 4.21 7.10
CA VAL A 186 -19.97 5.11 8.18
C VAL A 186 -20.76 4.80 9.45
N HIS A 187 -20.11 4.99 10.59
CA HIS A 187 -20.74 4.97 11.90
C HIS A 187 -20.91 6.40 12.39
N GLU A 188 -22.05 6.67 13.02
CA GLU A 188 -22.37 7.99 13.55
C GLU A 188 -22.49 7.96 15.08
N GLU A 189 -21.72 8.82 15.74
CA GLU A 189 -21.90 9.10 17.16
C GLU A 189 -22.27 10.58 17.35
N ARG A 190 -23.39 10.83 18.03
CA ARG A 190 -23.90 12.18 18.34
C ARG A 190 -24.02 13.07 17.09
N GLY A 191 -24.50 12.49 15.99
CA GLY A 191 -24.73 13.19 14.72
C GLY A 191 -23.46 13.54 13.94
N ARG A 192 -22.34 12.87 14.23
CA ARG A 192 -21.08 13.03 13.49
C ARG A 192 -20.53 11.67 13.08
N VAL A 193 -20.00 11.59 11.87
CA VAL A 193 -19.23 10.44 11.40
C VAL A 193 -17.96 10.33 12.24
N ASP A 194 -17.79 9.22 12.96
CA ASP A 194 -16.62 8.96 13.80
C ASP A 194 -15.82 7.73 13.36
N ALA A 195 -16.38 6.89 12.48
CA ALA A 195 -15.67 5.79 11.83
C ALA A 195 -16.19 5.51 10.42
N TYR A 196 -15.35 4.91 9.59
CA TYR A 196 -15.69 4.46 8.24
C TYR A 196 -15.03 3.11 7.91
N ALA A 197 -15.60 2.40 6.95
CA ALA A 197 -15.05 1.18 6.38
C ALA A 197 -15.43 1.05 4.90
N CYS A 198 -14.46 0.66 4.07
CA CYS A 198 -14.58 0.48 2.63
C CYS A 198 -14.44 -0.99 2.28
N LEU A 199 -15.53 -1.61 1.85
CA LEU A 199 -15.58 -3.00 1.37
C LEU A 199 -15.67 -3.04 -0.15
N GLY A 200 -14.82 -3.82 -0.80
CA GLY A 200 -14.90 -3.96 -2.24
C GLY A 200 -14.11 -2.86 -2.95
N ARG A 201 -13.53 -3.18 -4.11
CA ARG A 201 -12.95 -2.21 -5.04
C ARG A 201 -12.70 -2.89 -6.37
N GLY A 202 -13.49 -2.56 -7.38
CA GLY A 202 -13.37 -3.13 -8.72
C GLY A 202 -13.32 -4.66 -8.69
N ARG A 203 -12.45 -5.25 -9.52
CA ARG A 203 -12.19 -6.70 -9.56
C ARG A 203 -11.18 -7.17 -8.51
N ASP A 204 -10.37 -6.27 -7.96
CA ASP A 204 -9.19 -6.65 -7.17
C ASP A 204 -9.53 -7.05 -5.74
N LEU A 205 -10.46 -6.33 -5.09
CA LEU A 205 -10.71 -6.45 -3.65
C LEU A 205 -12.18 -6.76 -3.30
N PRO A 206 -12.92 -7.61 -4.06
CA PRO A 206 -14.39 -7.71 -3.97
C PRO A 206 -14.92 -8.09 -2.57
N ASN A 207 -14.16 -8.86 -1.80
CA ASN A 207 -14.55 -9.39 -0.49
C ASN A 207 -13.67 -8.87 0.66
N VAL A 208 -13.02 -7.72 0.45
CA VAL A 208 -12.02 -7.19 1.37
C VAL A 208 -12.45 -5.82 1.89
N VAL A 209 -12.49 -5.66 3.21
CA VAL A 209 -12.43 -4.35 3.87
C VAL A 209 -10.98 -3.91 3.85
N HIS A 210 -10.67 -3.03 2.90
CA HIS A 210 -9.28 -2.68 2.53
C HIS A 210 -8.87 -1.29 3.03
N GLU A 211 -9.83 -0.51 3.51
CA GLU A 211 -9.60 0.75 4.20
C GLU A 211 -10.66 0.94 5.29
N TRP A 212 -10.23 1.37 6.47
CA TRP A 212 -11.10 1.67 7.60
C TRP A 212 -10.37 2.61 8.55
N GLY A 213 -11.09 3.43 9.30
CA GLY A 213 -10.49 4.34 10.26
C GLY A 213 -11.51 5.00 11.18
N GLY A 214 -11.00 5.62 12.24
CA GLY A 214 -11.80 6.30 13.25
C GLY A 214 -11.94 5.54 14.56
N ALA A 215 -13.02 5.78 15.29
CA ALA A 215 -13.25 5.21 16.61
C ALA A 215 -13.31 3.67 16.56
N SER A 216 -12.55 3.01 17.43
CA SER A 216 -12.41 1.55 17.42
C SER A 216 -13.75 0.81 17.59
N ASP A 217 -14.69 1.35 18.38
CA ASP A 217 -16.02 0.74 18.50
C ASP A 217 -16.83 0.88 17.20
N GLY A 218 -16.83 2.06 16.60
CA GLY A 218 -17.48 2.33 15.31
C GLY A 218 -16.95 1.42 14.20
N VAL A 219 -15.63 1.26 14.08
CA VAL A 219 -15.03 0.35 13.08
C VAL A 219 -15.54 -1.08 13.24
N LEU A 220 -15.56 -1.63 14.46
CA LEU A 220 -16.03 -3.02 14.68
C LEU A 220 -17.52 -3.20 14.33
N ARG A 221 -18.35 -2.18 14.61
CA ARG A 221 -19.76 -2.16 14.21
C ARG A 221 -19.92 -2.14 12.70
N LEU A 222 -19.05 -1.43 11.98
CA LEU A 222 -19.07 -1.38 10.52
C LEU A 222 -18.66 -2.73 9.91
N LEU A 223 -17.66 -3.42 10.49
CA LEU A 223 -17.31 -4.78 10.08
C LEU A 223 -18.49 -5.74 10.23
N ARG A 224 -19.20 -5.68 11.37
CA ARG A 224 -20.44 -6.45 11.56
C ARG A 224 -21.53 -6.07 10.56
N ALA A 225 -21.72 -4.77 10.32
CA ALA A 225 -22.72 -4.26 9.38
C ALA A 225 -22.49 -4.79 7.96
N HIS A 226 -21.24 -4.88 7.50
CA HIS A 226 -20.92 -5.48 6.21
C HIS A 226 -21.32 -6.96 6.15
N VAL A 227 -20.97 -7.76 7.17
CA VAL A 227 -21.34 -9.18 7.21
C VAL A 227 -22.87 -9.37 7.21
N GLU A 228 -23.60 -8.59 8.00
CA GLU A 228 -25.06 -8.65 8.09
C GLU A 228 -25.73 -8.25 6.77
N ARG A 229 -25.24 -7.19 6.09
CA ARG A 229 -25.76 -6.76 4.78
C ARG A 229 -25.49 -7.79 3.68
N ARG A 230 -24.28 -8.37 3.65
CA ARG A 230 -23.94 -9.44 2.71
C ARG A 230 -24.81 -10.67 2.95
N THR A 231 -25.01 -11.02 4.21
CA THR A 231 -25.88 -12.11 4.64
C THR A 231 -27.32 -11.92 4.15
N ALA A 232 -27.87 -10.72 4.32
CA ALA A 232 -29.22 -10.38 3.86
C ALA A 232 -29.36 -10.44 2.32
N ARG A 233 -28.26 -10.23 1.58
CA ARG A 233 -28.19 -10.37 0.11
C ARG A 233 -27.94 -11.81 -0.35
N GLY A 234 -27.81 -12.77 0.56
CA GLY A 234 -27.49 -14.16 0.23
C GLY A 234 -26.04 -14.39 -0.22
N ILE A 235 -25.14 -13.45 0.09
CA ILE A 235 -23.70 -13.59 -0.17
C ILE A 235 -23.08 -14.29 1.04
N ASP A 236 -22.40 -15.41 0.81
CA ASP A 236 -21.86 -16.26 1.87
C ASP A 236 -20.31 -16.31 1.90
N ASP A 237 -19.64 -15.57 1.02
CA ASP A 237 -18.18 -15.52 1.07
C ASP A 237 -17.71 -14.80 2.35
N GLU A 238 -16.55 -15.23 2.84
CA GLU A 238 -15.88 -14.60 3.97
C GLU A 238 -15.57 -13.11 3.72
N LEU A 239 -15.52 -12.34 4.80
CA LEU A 239 -15.05 -10.95 4.78
C LEU A 239 -13.60 -10.92 5.26
N TYR A 240 -12.70 -10.52 4.37
CA TYR A 240 -11.31 -10.26 4.73
C TYR A 240 -11.19 -8.82 5.21
N VAL A 241 -10.45 -8.58 6.29
CA VAL A 241 -10.18 -7.24 6.80
C VAL A 241 -8.67 -7.05 6.82
N MET A 242 -8.18 -6.22 5.91
CA MET A 242 -6.77 -5.85 5.85
C MET A 242 -6.45 -4.85 6.96
N ALA A 243 -5.29 -5.01 7.59
CA ALA A 243 -4.80 -4.09 8.58
C ALA A 243 -3.27 -3.94 8.49
N PRO A 244 -2.74 -2.78 8.92
CA PRO A 244 -1.30 -2.65 9.15
C PRO A 244 -0.79 -3.78 10.05
N GLY A 245 0.39 -4.33 9.73
CA GLY A 245 1.00 -5.39 10.53
C GLY A 245 1.38 -4.96 11.97
N ALA A 246 1.49 -3.64 12.20
CA ALA A 246 1.65 -3.08 13.54
C ALA A 246 0.38 -3.27 14.38
N HIS A 247 0.54 -3.61 15.67
CA HIS A 247 -0.58 -3.73 16.58
C HIS A 247 -1.26 -2.37 16.82
N GLY A 248 -2.57 -2.32 16.63
CA GLY A 248 -3.44 -1.19 16.97
C GLY A 248 -4.65 -1.65 17.79
N GLU A 249 -5.44 -0.70 18.28
CA GLU A 249 -6.60 -0.97 19.14
C GLU A 249 -7.66 -1.83 18.44
N VAL A 250 -8.02 -1.49 17.20
CA VAL A 250 -8.97 -2.28 16.39
C VAL A 250 -8.48 -3.71 16.21
N GLN A 251 -7.23 -3.90 15.76
CA GLN A 251 -6.63 -5.24 15.59
C GLN A 251 -6.63 -6.04 16.90
N GLY A 252 -6.33 -5.39 18.03
CA GLY A 252 -6.37 -6.00 19.35
C GLY A 252 -7.77 -6.44 19.75
N ARG A 253 -8.79 -5.61 19.49
CA ARG A 253 -10.20 -5.94 19.77
C ARG A 253 -10.73 -7.05 18.87
N ILE A 254 -10.38 -7.06 17.59
CA ILE A 254 -10.72 -8.15 16.65
C ILE A 254 -10.10 -9.48 17.13
N ALA A 255 -8.81 -9.45 17.52
CA ALA A 255 -8.14 -10.64 18.04
C ALA A 255 -8.74 -11.15 19.37
N LEU A 256 -9.10 -10.24 20.29
CA LEU A 256 -9.78 -10.58 21.55
C LEU A 256 -11.19 -11.17 21.33
N ALA A 257 -11.85 -10.80 20.23
CA ALA A 257 -13.11 -11.39 19.81
C ALA A 257 -12.95 -12.81 19.21
N GLY A 258 -11.73 -13.35 19.15
CA GLY A 258 -11.45 -14.70 18.64
C GLY A 258 -11.50 -14.82 17.11
N VAL A 259 -11.48 -13.69 16.40
CA VAL A 259 -11.48 -13.67 14.93
C VAL A 259 -10.12 -14.18 14.40
N PRO A 260 -10.08 -15.19 13.52
CA PRO A 260 -8.85 -15.69 12.94
C PRO A 260 -8.07 -14.61 12.18
N SER A 261 -6.74 -14.68 12.22
CA SER A 261 -5.89 -13.80 11.42
C SER A 261 -4.61 -14.47 10.94
N ALA A 262 -4.06 -13.96 9.85
CA ALA A 262 -2.75 -14.32 9.32
C ALA A 262 -1.86 -13.08 9.21
N VAL A 263 -0.54 -13.28 9.33
CA VAL A 263 0.45 -12.23 9.08
C VAL A 263 1.04 -12.45 7.69
N GLY A 264 0.92 -11.43 6.85
CA GLY A 264 1.37 -11.43 5.47
C GLY A 264 2.55 -10.49 5.22
N VAL A 265 2.87 -10.32 3.94
CA VAL A 265 3.79 -9.30 3.44
C VAL A 265 2.95 -8.22 2.77
N LEU A 266 3.32 -6.96 2.92
CA LEU A 266 2.56 -5.88 2.26
C LEU A 266 2.62 -6.02 0.74
N GLY A 267 3.78 -6.35 0.18
CA GLY A 267 3.96 -6.45 -1.27
C GLY A 267 5.40 -6.74 -1.66
N MET A 268 5.70 -6.54 -2.94
CA MET A 268 7.05 -6.63 -3.49
C MET A 268 7.66 -5.24 -3.62
N GLY A 269 8.86 -5.05 -3.09
CA GLY A 269 9.59 -3.79 -3.07
C GLY A 269 10.90 -3.83 -3.85
N LYS A 270 11.29 -2.69 -4.39
CA LYS A 270 12.55 -2.47 -5.10
C LYS A 270 13.26 -1.25 -4.53
N LEU A 271 14.54 -1.40 -4.16
CA LEU A 271 15.38 -0.27 -3.77
C LEU A 271 15.72 0.59 -4.99
N LEU A 272 15.39 1.89 -4.90
CA LEU A 272 15.67 2.87 -5.95
C LEU A 272 16.79 3.84 -5.55
N ASP A 273 16.78 4.32 -4.30
CA ASP A 273 17.82 5.17 -3.71
C ASP A 273 18.24 4.62 -2.33
N ALA A 274 19.40 3.97 -2.31
CA ALA A 274 19.97 3.40 -1.10
C ALA A 274 20.36 4.46 -0.07
N GLU A 275 20.88 5.61 -0.51
CA GLU A 275 21.29 6.66 0.41
C GLU A 275 20.08 7.34 1.03
N GLY A 276 19.05 7.63 0.22
CA GLY A 276 17.78 8.15 0.69
C GLY A 276 17.12 7.26 1.73
N LEU A 277 17.02 5.95 1.47
CA LEU A 277 16.44 5.01 2.42
C LEU A 277 17.29 4.85 3.70
N ALA A 278 18.61 4.84 3.58
CA ALA A 278 19.51 4.76 4.73
C ALA A 278 19.43 6.02 5.60
N ARG A 279 19.30 7.21 5.00
CA ARG A 279 19.05 8.46 5.74
C ARG A 279 17.73 8.43 6.49
N ALA A 280 16.66 7.90 5.88
CA ALA A 280 15.39 7.71 6.57
C ALA A 280 15.53 6.76 7.78
N CYS A 281 16.23 5.64 7.63
CA CYS A 281 16.51 4.73 8.75
C CYS A 281 17.33 5.38 9.86
N ALA A 282 18.33 6.20 9.51
CA ALA A 282 19.15 6.92 10.46
C ALA A 282 18.33 7.93 11.29
N GLU A 283 17.42 8.67 10.65
CA GLU A 283 16.53 9.61 11.35
C GLU A 283 15.60 8.89 12.33
N VAL A 284 15.09 7.70 11.95
CA VAL A 284 14.28 6.86 12.85
C VAL A 284 15.09 6.31 14.03
N LEU A 285 16.32 5.84 13.79
CA LEU A 285 17.18 5.27 14.84
C LEU A 285 17.75 6.30 15.82
N GLY A 286 17.95 7.54 15.37
CA GLY A 286 18.61 8.56 16.16
C GLY A 286 18.23 9.97 15.69
N PRO A 287 17.03 10.46 16.08
CA PRO A 287 16.57 11.78 15.70
C PRO A 287 17.58 12.86 16.07
N ARG A 288 17.59 13.96 15.32
CA ARG A 288 18.56 15.08 15.49
C ARG A 288 20.02 14.68 15.20
N GLY A 289 20.23 13.68 14.36
CA GLY A 289 21.53 13.32 13.80
C GLY A 289 22.46 12.53 14.73
N VAL A 290 21.90 11.84 15.72
CA VAL A 290 22.64 10.88 16.58
C VAL A 290 23.16 9.71 15.75
N VAL A 291 22.36 9.27 14.77
CA VAL A 291 22.77 8.32 13.74
C VAL A 291 22.85 9.06 12.41
N ARG A 292 23.86 8.74 11.62
CA ARG A 292 24.04 9.26 10.25
C ARG A 292 24.26 8.12 9.30
N ALA A 293 23.80 8.26 8.07
CA ALA A 293 24.02 7.29 7.01
C ALA A 293 24.54 7.98 5.75
N ARG A 294 25.38 7.26 4.99
CA ARG A 294 25.84 7.66 3.66
C ARG A 294 26.12 6.44 2.79
N ALA A 295 26.03 6.60 1.47
CA ALA A 295 26.53 5.60 0.54
C ALA A 295 28.07 5.57 0.58
N VAL A 296 28.65 4.37 0.46
CA VAL A 296 30.11 4.17 0.46
C VAL A 296 30.63 3.58 -0.85
N ASP A 297 29.91 2.65 -1.47
CA ASP A 297 30.27 2.03 -2.76
C ASP A 297 29.04 1.57 -3.55
N ARG A 298 29.25 0.81 -4.65
CA ARG A 298 28.18 0.14 -5.38
C ARG A 298 27.66 -1.05 -4.58
N GLY A 299 26.68 -0.82 -3.73
CA GLY A 299 25.92 -1.89 -3.07
C GLY A 299 25.91 -1.83 -1.55
N GLN A 300 26.62 -0.87 -0.92
CA GLN A 300 26.67 -0.74 0.52
C GLN A 300 26.40 0.68 1.00
N VAL A 301 25.85 0.75 2.22
CA VAL A 301 25.64 1.98 2.98
C VAL A 301 26.31 1.87 4.33
N GLU A 302 26.88 2.97 4.78
CA GLU A 302 27.56 3.10 6.06
C GLU A 302 26.65 3.86 7.03
N PHE A 303 26.39 3.27 8.19
CA PHE A 303 25.77 3.92 9.33
C PHE A 303 26.83 4.26 10.38
N ARG A 304 26.73 5.44 11.00
CA ARG A 304 27.57 5.88 12.11
C ARG A 304 26.71 6.33 13.28
N GLY A 305 27.01 5.83 14.47
CA GLY A 305 26.33 6.16 15.73
C GLY A 305 27.32 6.25 16.91
N PRO A 306 26.82 6.37 18.15
CA PRO A 306 27.64 6.60 19.34
C PRO A 306 28.72 5.54 19.61
N ARG A 307 28.44 4.26 19.34
CA ARG A 307 29.39 3.16 19.57
C ARG A 307 30.34 2.88 18.40
N GLY A 308 30.10 3.49 17.24
CA GLY A 308 30.96 3.30 16.07
C GLY A 308 30.20 3.31 14.76
N LEU A 309 30.70 2.49 13.83
CA LEU A 309 30.28 2.47 12.44
C LEU A 309 29.94 1.04 12.02
N CYS A 310 28.91 0.91 11.20
CA CYS A 310 28.43 -0.35 10.65
C CYS A 310 28.17 -0.17 9.15
N VAL A 311 28.67 -1.10 8.34
CA VAL A 311 28.43 -1.12 6.89
C VAL A 311 27.50 -2.26 6.58
N VAL A 312 26.44 -2.00 5.81
CA VAL A 312 25.44 -2.99 5.43
C VAL A 312 25.22 -2.98 3.92
N THR A 313 24.86 -4.13 3.36
CA THR A 313 24.48 -4.25 1.96
C THR A 313 23.12 -3.60 1.69
N HIS A 314 22.82 -3.30 0.43
CA HIS A 314 21.49 -2.85 0.01
C HIS A 314 20.38 -3.85 0.38
N ASP A 315 20.69 -5.15 0.36
CA ASP A 315 19.73 -6.17 0.77
C ASP A 315 19.44 -6.12 2.27
N ALA A 316 20.49 -6.02 3.08
CA ALA A 316 20.33 -5.84 4.53
C ALA A 316 19.63 -4.51 4.84
N LEU A 317 19.85 -3.45 4.06
CA LEU A 317 19.15 -2.17 4.21
C LEU A 317 17.63 -2.33 4.03
N LEU A 318 17.16 -3.13 3.07
CA LEU A 318 15.73 -3.43 2.93
C LEU A 318 15.20 -4.19 4.15
N ASP A 319 15.95 -5.16 4.67
CA ASP A 319 15.59 -5.93 5.87
C ASP A 319 15.63 -5.10 7.16
N ILE A 320 16.42 -4.02 7.18
CA ILE A 320 16.42 -3.03 8.27
C ILE A 320 15.21 -2.09 8.16
N ALA A 321 14.95 -1.59 6.95
CA ALA A 321 14.03 -0.49 6.70
C ALA A 321 12.56 -0.95 6.67
N VAL A 322 12.29 -2.02 5.93
CA VAL A 322 10.94 -2.43 5.49
C VAL A 322 10.81 -3.96 5.45
N ALA A 323 11.39 -4.66 6.42
CA ALA A 323 11.41 -6.11 6.48
C ALA A 323 10.03 -6.76 6.21
N ALA A 324 10.04 -7.87 5.47
CA ALA A 324 8.87 -8.70 5.29
C ALA A 324 8.34 -9.21 6.64
N ARG A 325 7.01 -9.32 6.77
CA ARG A 325 6.33 -9.95 7.93
C ARG A 325 6.70 -9.32 9.28
N GLY A 326 7.23 -8.10 9.27
CA GLY A 326 7.59 -7.35 10.48
C GLY A 326 8.83 -7.89 11.19
N GLU A 327 9.70 -8.62 10.47
CA GLU A 327 10.96 -9.12 11.02
C GLU A 327 11.84 -7.97 11.55
N ARG A 328 12.48 -8.19 12.72
CA ARG A 328 13.26 -7.16 13.43
C ARG A 328 14.74 -7.48 13.58
N GLY A 329 15.20 -8.62 13.07
CA GLY A 329 16.56 -9.14 13.29
C GLY A 329 17.62 -8.14 12.86
N ALA A 330 17.63 -7.81 11.56
CA ALA A 330 18.62 -6.89 10.98
C ALA A 330 18.60 -5.49 11.61
N ALA A 331 17.40 -4.96 11.91
CA ALA A 331 17.25 -3.67 12.57
C ALA A 331 17.83 -3.67 14.01
N ARG A 332 17.64 -4.76 14.76
CA ARG A 332 18.21 -4.95 16.11
C ARG A 332 19.73 -5.07 16.09
N GLU A 333 20.26 -5.83 15.13
CA GLU A 333 21.71 -5.98 14.95
C GLU A 333 22.38 -4.64 14.63
N LEU A 334 21.81 -3.86 13.71
CA LEU A 334 22.30 -2.53 13.39
C LEU A 334 22.28 -1.60 14.61
N ALA A 335 21.15 -1.54 15.32
CA ALA A 335 21.02 -0.67 16.49
C ALA A 335 21.99 -1.03 17.61
N LEU A 336 22.22 -2.34 17.85
CA LEU A 336 23.22 -2.81 18.79
C LEU A 336 24.63 -2.38 18.38
N ALA A 337 24.99 -2.49 17.11
CA ALA A 337 26.30 -2.10 16.60
C ALA A 337 26.55 -0.59 16.71
N LEU A 338 25.53 0.23 16.44
CA LEU A 338 25.61 1.69 16.50
C LEU A 338 25.49 2.23 17.93
N GLY A 339 24.91 1.44 18.82
CA GLY A 339 24.71 1.80 20.21
C GLY A 339 23.51 2.67 20.50
N VAL A 340 22.42 2.37 19.82
CA VAL A 340 21.13 3.05 19.96
C VAL A 340 20.03 2.02 20.23
N GLU A 341 18.87 2.49 20.69
CA GLU A 341 17.68 1.68 20.85
C GLU A 341 16.91 1.61 19.54
N VAL A 342 16.33 0.45 19.21
CA VAL A 342 15.45 0.30 18.04
C VAL A 342 14.01 0.08 18.47
N ARG A 343 13.14 1.04 18.16
CA ARG A 343 11.71 0.96 18.45
C ARG A 343 10.86 0.90 17.19
N ASP A 344 11.20 1.77 16.22
CA ASP A 344 10.39 2.06 15.05
C ASP A 344 10.99 1.53 13.74
N LEU A 345 11.98 0.63 13.81
CA LEU A 345 12.44 -0.17 12.68
C LEU A 345 12.06 -1.67 12.82
N PRO A 346 11.65 -2.33 11.72
CA PRO A 346 11.38 -1.73 10.41
C PRO A 346 10.21 -0.73 10.49
N MET A 347 10.18 0.24 9.58
CA MET A 347 9.19 1.33 9.59
C MET A 347 7.76 0.81 9.46
N ASN A 348 7.59 -0.40 8.90
CA ASN A 348 6.30 -1.04 8.62
C ASN A 348 5.38 -0.10 7.83
N PRO A 349 5.76 0.29 6.59
CA PRO A 349 4.87 1.06 5.73
C PRO A 349 3.57 0.29 5.51
N PHE A 350 2.50 1.01 5.22
CA PHE A 350 1.22 0.42 4.85
C PHE A 350 0.55 1.29 3.79
N VAL A 351 -0.02 0.66 2.77
CA VAL A 351 -0.77 1.32 1.71
C VAL A 351 -2.20 0.79 1.80
N TRP A 352 -3.14 1.68 2.12
CA TRP A 352 -4.55 1.31 2.22
C TRP A 352 -5.12 1.00 0.84
N GLY A 353 -6.17 0.20 0.78
CA GLY A 353 -6.64 -0.32 -0.49
C GLY A 353 -7.21 0.73 -1.44
N LEU A 354 -7.55 1.96 -1.03
CA LEU A 354 -7.85 3.01 -2.00
C LEU A 354 -6.60 3.59 -2.67
N ASP A 355 -5.43 3.41 -2.07
CA ASP A 355 -4.18 3.98 -2.54
C ASP A 355 -3.38 3.01 -3.44
N SER A 356 -3.78 1.73 -3.57
CA SER A 356 -3.10 0.74 -4.43
C SER A 356 -3.49 0.85 -5.91
N ILE A 357 -2.64 0.35 -6.81
CA ILE A 357 -2.81 0.36 -8.27
C ILE A 357 -2.64 -1.00 -8.94
#